data_AF-A0A7C9E9S6-F1
#
_entry.id   AF-A0A7C9E9S6-F1
#
_cell.length_a   1.000
_cell.length_b   1.000
_cell.length_c   1.000
_cell.angle_alpha   90.00
_cell.angle_beta   90.00
_cell.angle_gamma   90.00
#
_symmetry.space_group_name_H-M   'P 1'
#
loop_
_entity.id
_entity.type
_entity.pdbx_description
1 polymer ?
#
loop_
_entity_poly.entity_id
_entity_poly.type
_entity_poly.pdbx_seq_one_letter_code
_entity_poly.pdbx_strand_id
1 'polypeptide(L)'
;FPEDTGFFRKEGTWNTKYGEFFLGWYSGKLLEHGDRILESAKGIFRGTGAKLSGKVAGVHWHYKTRSHAAELTAGYYNTRNRDGYLTIARMFAKHGVVFNFTCMEMKDWEQPGPAGCSPEGLVQQVKIATQIAGIELAGENALERYDAG
;
A
#
# COMPACT_ATOMS: atom_id res chain seq x y z
N PHE A 1 -2.35 -19.35 -6.53
CA PHE A 1 -2.12 -18.13 -7.34
C PHE A 1 -3.46 -17.45 -7.62
N PRO A 2 -3.49 -16.16 -8.04
CA PRO A 2 -4.74 -15.45 -8.34
C PRO A 2 -5.64 -16.20 -9.32
N GLU A 3 -5.06 -16.80 -10.36
CA GLU A 3 -5.78 -17.54 -11.41
C GLU A 3 -6.47 -18.84 -10.91
N ASP A 4 -6.05 -19.37 -9.76
CA ASP A 4 -6.65 -20.58 -9.17
C ASP A 4 -7.93 -20.29 -8.38
N THR A 5 -8.37 -19.02 -8.34
CA THR A 5 -9.50 -18.59 -7.54
C THR A 5 -10.60 -18.00 -8.42
N GLY A 6 -11.87 -18.25 -8.06
CA GLY A 6 -12.99 -17.56 -8.70
C GLY A 6 -12.98 -16.05 -8.45
N PHE A 7 -12.39 -15.62 -7.33
CA PHE A 7 -12.39 -14.23 -6.93
C PHE A 7 -11.31 -13.38 -7.61
N PHE A 8 -10.03 -13.79 -7.62
CA PHE A 8 -8.87 -12.96 -8.01
C PHE A 8 -8.33 -13.20 -9.43
N ARG A 9 -8.81 -14.21 -10.16
CA ARG A 9 -8.40 -14.45 -11.55
C ARG A 9 -8.63 -13.23 -12.44
N LYS A 10 -8.02 -13.18 -13.63
CA LYS A 10 -8.05 -12.02 -14.53
C LYS A 10 -9.45 -11.41 -14.76
N GLU A 11 -10.47 -12.26 -14.92
CA GLU A 11 -11.90 -11.90 -15.06
C GLU A 11 -12.71 -12.46 -13.86
N GLY A 12 -12.15 -12.32 -12.66
CA GLY A 12 -12.72 -12.81 -11.41
C GLY A 12 -13.74 -11.86 -10.79
N THR A 13 -14.41 -12.31 -9.74
CA THR A 13 -15.49 -11.53 -9.09
C THR A 13 -14.99 -10.27 -8.36
N TRP A 14 -13.68 -10.09 -8.18
CA TRP A 14 -13.06 -8.87 -7.65
C TRP A 14 -13.45 -7.60 -8.42
N ASN A 15 -13.75 -7.73 -9.72
CA ASN A 15 -14.12 -6.62 -10.61
C ASN A 15 -15.64 -6.59 -10.93
N THR A 16 -16.47 -7.17 -10.07
CA THR A 16 -17.94 -7.07 -10.17
C THR A 16 -18.45 -5.99 -9.22
N LYS A 17 -19.70 -5.52 -9.39
CA LYS A 17 -20.31 -4.56 -8.46
C LYS A 17 -20.21 -4.98 -6.99
N TYR A 18 -20.41 -6.27 -6.70
CA TYR A 18 -20.27 -6.78 -5.34
C TYR A 18 -18.80 -6.84 -4.89
N GLY A 19 -17.87 -7.24 -5.78
CA GLY A 19 -16.44 -7.22 -5.49
C GLY A 19 -15.94 -5.81 -5.15
N GLU A 20 -16.35 -4.81 -5.93
CA GLU A 20 -16.05 -3.40 -5.67
C GLU A 20 -16.62 -2.90 -4.35
N PHE A 21 -17.87 -3.27 -4.05
CA PHE A 21 -18.50 -2.99 -2.76
C PHE A 21 -17.70 -3.60 -1.60
N PHE A 22 -17.39 -4.90 -1.68
CA PHE A 22 -16.68 -5.62 -0.64
C PHE A 22 -15.29 -5.05 -0.40
N LEU A 23 -14.50 -4.86 -1.47
CA LEU A 23 -13.15 -4.33 -1.37
C LEU A 23 -13.16 -2.85 -0.93
N GLY A 24 -14.18 -2.09 -1.34
CA GLY A 24 -14.42 -0.72 -0.89
C GLY A 24 -14.69 -0.65 0.62
N TRP A 25 -15.57 -1.51 1.13
CA TRP A 25 -15.83 -1.64 2.56
C TRP A 25 -14.57 -2.09 3.33
N TYR A 26 -13.91 -3.15 2.86
CA TYR A 26 -12.76 -3.76 3.54
C TYR A 26 -11.58 -2.78 3.66
N SER A 27 -11.19 -2.16 2.54
CA SER A 27 -10.14 -1.13 2.55
C SER A 27 -10.57 0.14 3.29
N GLY A 28 -11.85 0.51 3.23
CA GLY A 28 -12.43 1.60 4.01
C GLY A 28 -12.26 1.39 5.52
N LYS A 29 -12.43 0.17 6.02
CA LYS A 29 -12.23 -0.14 7.45
C LYS A 29 -10.79 0.09 7.91
N LEU A 30 -9.80 -0.20 7.06
CA LEU A 30 -8.40 0.08 7.36
C LEU A 30 -8.12 1.59 7.41
N LEU A 31 -8.71 2.37 6.49
CA LEU A 31 -8.59 3.83 6.49
C LEU A 31 -9.26 4.47 7.71
N GLU A 32 -10.48 4.06 8.05
CA GLU A 32 -11.21 4.51 9.26
C GLU A 32 -10.46 4.16 10.55
N HIS A 33 -9.77 3.02 10.57
CA HIS A 33 -8.94 2.63 11.70
C HIS A 33 -7.73 3.56 11.84
N GLY A 34 -6.98 3.77 10.75
CA GLY A 34 -5.83 4.68 10.74
C GLY A 34 -6.22 6.10 11.13
N ASP A 35 -7.33 6.63 10.59
CA ASP A 35 -7.83 7.97 10.88
C ASP A 35 -8.09 8.19 12.38
N ARG A 36 -8.76 7.22 13.03
CA ARG A 36 -9.09 7.31 14.47
C ARG A 36 -7.86 7.24 15.37
N ILE A 37 -6.90 6.37 15.05
CA ILE A 37 -5.66 6.25 15.83
C ILE A 37 -4.81 7.50 15.67
N LEU A 38 -4.67 8.01 14.44
CA LEU A 38 -3.86 9.18 14.17
C LEU A 38 -4.46 10.45 14.76
N GLU A 39 -5.79 10.58 14.80
CA GLU A 39 -6.45 11.69 15.52
C GLU A 39 -6.06 11.67 17.02
N SER A 40 -6.10 10.49 17.64
CA SER A 40 -5.73 10.32 19.05
C SER A 40 -4.24 10.62 19.28
N ALA A 41 -3.36 10.07 18.43
CA ALA A 41 -1.92 10.29 18.52
C ALA A 41 -1.56 11.77 18.32
N LYS A 42 -2.18 12.45 17.34
CA LYS A 42 -1.98 13.87 17.08
C LYS A 42 -2.37 14.71 18.30
N GLY A 43 -3.45 14.36 18.99
CA GLY A 43 -3.86 14.99 20.25
C GLY A 43 -2.83 14.82 21.36
N ILE A 44 -2.35 13.59 21.58
CA ILE A 44 -1.39 13.25 22.64
C ILE A 44 -0.03 13.91 22.42
N PHE A 45 0.51 13.87 21.20
CA PHE A 45 1.85 14.35 20.90
C PHE A 45 1.88 15.85 20.51
N ARG A 46 0.74 16.54 20.57
CA ARG A 46 0.65 17.97 20.21
C ARG A 46 1.59 18.81 21.07
N GLY A 47 2.46 19.59 20.41
CA GLY A 47 3.39 20.51 21.09
C GLY A 47 4.66 19.85 21.65
N THR A 48 4.82 18.54 21.51
CA THR A 48 6.05 17.83 21.95
C THR A 48 7.23 18.00 20.98
N GLY A 49 6.96 18.39 19.73
CA GLY A 49 7.94 18.39 18.64
C GLY A 49 8.18 17.02 18.01
N ALA A 50 7.55 15.95 18.51
CA ALA A 50 7.66 14.61 17.93
C ALA A 50 7.02 14.55 16.53
N LYS A 51 7.66 13.81 15.61
CA LYS A 51 7.15 13.54 14.27
C LYS A 51 6.42 12.20 14.25
N LEU A 52 5.16 12.21 13.82
CA LEU A 52 4.37 10.98 13.66
C LEU A 52 4.62 10.39 12.26
N SER A 53 4.77 9.07 12.20
CA SER A 53 4.85 8.32 10.95
C SER A 53 3.89 7.13 10.97
N GLY A 54 3.35 6.80 9.79
CA GLY A 54 2.51 5.62 9.58
C GLY A 54 3.23 4.67 8.64
N LYS A 55 3.42 3.42 9.06
CA LYS A 55 4.10 2.40 8.27
C LYS A 55 3.10 1.63 7.40
N VAL A 56 3.38 1.57 6.10
CA VAL A 56 2.59 0.82 5.11
C VAL A 56 3.48 -0.25 4.48
N ALA A 57 2.98 -1.47 4.39
CA ALA A 57 3.76 -2.60 3.91
C ALA A 57 3.90 -2.60 2.37
N GLY A 58 5.11 -2.92 1.90
CA GLY A 58 5.39 -3.16 0.48
C GLY A 58 4.95 -4.55 0.04
N VAL A 59 3.67 -4.71 -0.30
CA VAL A 59 3.09 -5.98 -0.78
C VAL A 59 3.33 -6.10 -2.29
N HIS A 60 4.54 -6.51 -2.67
CA HIS A 60 5.01 -6.44 -4.06
C HIS A 60 4.67 -7.67 -4.91
N TRP A 61 4.30 -8.81 -4.32
CA TRP A 61 3.92 -10.02 -5.06
C TRP A 61 2.50 -9.91 -5.63
N HIS A 62 2.29 -10.50 -6.81
CA HIS A 62 1.07 -10.37 -7.61
C HIS A 62 0.74 -8.94 -8.09
N TYR A 63 1.61 -7.96 -7.88
CA TYR A 63 1.44 -6.58 -8.35
C TYR A 63 1.29 -6.49 -9.87
N LYS A 64 1.94 -7.38 -10.65
CA LYS A 64 1.78 -7.41 -12.12
C LYS A 64 0.48 -8.09 -12.59
N THR A 65 -0.32 -8.65 -11.69
CA THR A 65 -1.63 -9.23 -12.03
C THR A 65 -2.70 -8.15 -12.04
N ARG A 66 -3.80 -8.31 -12.79
CA ARG A 66 -4.85 -7.29 -12.83
C ARG A 66 -5.53 -7.04 -11.48
N SER A 67 -5.66 -8.09 -10.68
CA SER A 67 -6.35 -8.04 -9.40
C SER A 67 -5.48 -7.55 -8.27
N HIS A 68 -4.14 -7.56 -8.39
CA HIS A 68 -3.24 -7.20 -7.29
C HIS A 68 -3.59 -7.98 -6.00
N ALA A 69 -3.86 -9.29 -6.14
CA ALA A 69 -4.56 -10.09 -5.14
C ALA A 69 -4.01 -9.96 -3.70
N ALA A 70 -2.69 -9.93 -3.56
CA ALA A 70 -2.04 -9.80 -2.27
C ALA A 70 -2.34 -8.46 -1.59
N GLU A 71 -2.27 -7.36 -2.34
CA GLU A 71 -2.60 -6.01 -1.86
C GLU A 71 -4.06 -5.95 -1.42
N LEU A 72 -4.97 -6.51 -2.22
CA LEU A 72 -6.40 -6.56 -1.88
C LEU A 72 -6.65 -7.29 -0.55
N THR A 73 -5.99 -8.42 -0.32
CA THR A 73 -6.14 -9.17 0.94
C THR A 73 -5.50 -8.45 2.13
N ALA A 74 -4.43 -7.67 1.91
CA ALA A 74 -3.79 -6.83 2.92
C ALA A 74 -4.63 -5.58 3.29
N GLY A 75 -5.72 -5.32 2.56
CA GLY A 75 -6.59 -4.17 2.76
C GLY A 75 -6.23 -2.96 1.91
N TYR A 76 -5.21 -3.07 1.06
CA TYR A 76 -4.86 -2.05 0.07
C TYR A 76 -5.70 -2.30 -1.18
N TYR A 77 -6.77 -1.53 -1.35
CA TYR A 77 -7.59 -1.64 -2.57
C TYR A 77 -6.91 -0.95 -3.75
N ASN A 78 -5.76 -1.50 -4.12
CA ASN A 78 -4.99 -1.19 -5.31
C ASN A 78 -5.35 -2.20 -6.40
N THR A 79 -5.57 -1.73 -7.61
CA THR A 79 -5.73 -2.58 -8.79
C THR A 79 -5.09 -1.89 -9.98
N ARG A 80 -5.05 -2.55 -11.14
CA ARG A 80 -4.52 -1.93 -12.36
C ARG A 80 -5.17 -0.58 -12.71
N ASN A 81 -6.42 -0.37 -12.31
CA ASN A 81 -7.20 0.83 -12.66
C ASN A 81 -7.51 1.73 -11.44
N ARG A 82 -7.00 1.40 -10.26
CA ARG A 82 -7.31 2.12 -9.02
C ARG A 82 -6.07 2.22 -8.16
N ASP A 83 -5.70 3.46 -7.82
CA ASP A 83 -4.63 3.73 -6.86
C ASP A 83 -5.13 3.58 -5.42
N GLY A 84 -4.76 2.46 -4.77
CA GLY A 84 -5.06 2.22 -3.37
C GLY A 84 -4.23 3.08 -2.42
N TYR A 85 -2.97 3.35 -2.76
CA TYR A 85 -2.01 4.03 -1.90
C TYR A 85 -2.28 5.54 -1.79
N LEU A 86 -2.79 6.16 -2.84
CA LEU A 86 -3.20 7.57 -2.80
C LEU A 86 -4.26 7.84 -1.72
N THR A 87 -5.18 6.90 -1.47
CA THR A 87 -6.18 7.06 -0.42
C THR A 87 -5.57 7.02 0.98
N ILE A 88 -4.56 6.17 1.19
CA ILE A 88 -3.80 6.10 2.45
C ILE A 88 -2.98 7.37 2.63
N ALA A 89 -2.29 7.83 1.59
CA ALA A 89 -1.49 9.06 1.62
C ALA A 89 -2.35 10.28 1.96
N ARG A 90 -3.55 10.41 1.38
CA ARG A 90 -4.49 11.48 1.73
C ARG A 90 -4.96 11.42 3.19
N MET A 91 -5.18 10.22 3.72
CA MET A 91 -5.53 10.04 5.13
C MET A 91 -4.36 10.47 6.04
N PHE A 92 -3.12 10.10 5.72
CA PHE A 92 -1.95 10.58 6.46
C PHE A 92 -1.75 12.10 6.33
N ALA A 93 -2.03 12.68 5.17
CA ALA A 93 -1.95 14.13 4.93
C ALA A 93 -2.86 14.92 5.87
N LYS A 94 -4.10 14.44 6.08
CA LYS A 94 -5.04 15.03 7.05
C LYS A 94 -4.44 15.16 8.46
N HIS A 95 -3.58 14.22 8.84
CA HIS A 95 -2.97 14.16 10.16
C HIS A 95 -1.56 14.75 10.24
N GLY A 96 -0.95 15.15 9.12
CA GLY A 96 0.43 15.63 9.07
C GLY A 96 1.45 14.52 9.38
N VAL A 97 1.14 13.29 8.99
CA VAL A 97 1.93 12.08 9.29
C VAL A 97 2.84 11.73 8.11
N VAL A 98 4.08 11.34 8.41
CA VAL A 98 5.03 10.85 7.40
C VAL A 98 4.62 9.48 6.92
N PHE A 99 4.59 9.26 5.61
CA PHE A 99 4.37 7.95 5.04
C PHE A 99 5.68 7.15 5.11
N ASN A 100 5.73 6.09 5.91
CA ASN A 100 6.89 5.21 5.97
C ASN A 100 6.61 3.92 5.19
N PHE A 101 7.47 3.57 4.23
CA PHE A 101 7.25 2.47 3.31
C PHE A 101 8.43 1.48 3.28
N THR A 102 8.15 0.19 3.08
CA THR A 102 9.16 -0.88 3.01
C THR A 102 9.46 -1.29 1.57
N CYS A 103 10.44 -2.18 1.37
CA CYS A 103 10.87 -2.74 0.07
C CYS A 103 11.66 -1.79 -0.82
N MET A 104 12.27 -0.75 -0.23
CA MET A 104 13.01 0.28 -0.97
C MET A 104 14.31 -0.25 -1.60
N GLU A 105 14.80 -1.40 -1.14
CA GLU A 105 16.03 -2.07 -1.58
C GLU A 105 15.80 -3.10 -2.71
N MET A 106 14.58 -3.62 -2.81
CA MET A 106 14.28 -4.77 -3.67
C MET A 106 14.28 -4.40 -5.16
N LYS A 107 14.83 -5.27 -6.01
CA LYS A 107 14.76 -5.15 -7.47
C LYS A 107 13.80 -6.14 -8.09
N ASP A 108 13.14 -5.76 -9.19
CA ASP A 108 12.21 -6.65 -9.90
C ASP A 108 12.90 -7.92 -10.41
N TRP A 109 14.16 -7.82 -10.83
CA TRP A 109 14.93 -8.95 -11.38
C TRP A 109 15.40 -9.96 -10.31
N GLU A 110 15.38 -9.58 -9.04
CA GLU A 110 15.69 -10.47 -7.91
C GLU A 110 14.49 -11.35 -7.51
N GLN A 111 13.31 -11.05 -8.05
CA GLN A 111 12.06 -11.68 -7.63
C GLN A 111 11.73 -12.94 -8.44
N PRO A 112 11.00 -13.91 -7.85
CA PRO A 112 10.56 -15.09 -8.58
C PRO A 112 9.59 -14.72 -9.71
N GLY A 113 9.91 -15.11 -10.95
CA GLY A 113 9.08 -14.83 -12.13
C GLY A 113 7.59 -15.19 -11.96
N PRO A 114 7.24 -16.40 -11.49
CA PRO A 114 5.84 -16.82 -11.33
C PRO A 114 5.03 -15.99 -10.31
N ALA A 115 5.70 -15.30 -9.38
CA ALA A 115 5.01 -14.50 -8.37
C ALA A 115 4.43 -13.20 -8.93
N GLY A 116 4.84 -12.76 -10.12
CA GLY A 116 4.37 -11.51 -10.73
C GLY A 116 4.72 -10.29 -9.88
N CYS A 117 5.88 -10.31 -9.24
CA CYS A 117 6.34 -9.24 -8.36
C CYS A 117 6.70 -7.96 -9.11
N SER A 118 6.51 -6.81 -8.47
CA SER A 118 7.14 -5.55 -8.92
C SER A 118 7.40 -4.59 -7.75
N PRO A 119 8.42 -4.86 -6.90
CA PRO A 119 8.81 -3.92 -5.84
C PRO A 119 9.16 -2.53 -6.40
N GLU A 120 9.87 -2.44 -7.54
CA GLU A 120 10.27 -1.15 -8.10
C GLU A 120 9.05 -0.36 -8.62
N GLY A 121 8.13 -1.06 -9.30
CA GLY A 121 6.87 -0.47 -9.75
C GLY A 121 6.00 0.01 -8.59
N LEU A 122 5.95 -0.77 -7.51
CA LEU A 122 5.20 -0.45 -6.30
C LEU A 122 5.80 0.78 -5.58
N VAL A 123 7.12 0.82 -5.38
CA VAL A 123 7.80 1.97 -4.77
C VAL A 123 7.56 3.24 -5.59
N GLN A 124 7.62 3.15 -6.92
CA GLN A 124 7.33 4.28 -7.80
C GLN A 124 5.88 4.76 -7.67
N GLN A 125 4.90 3.85 -7.56
CA GLN A 125 3.50 4.22 -7.32
C GLN A 125 3.34 4.97 -6.00
N VAL A 126 3.91 4.43 -4.90
CA VAL A 126 3.82 5.07 -3.57
C VAL A 126 4.48 6.45 -3.57
N LYS A 127 5.63 6.60 -4.23
CA LYS A 127 6.31 7.90 -4.37
C LYS A 127 5.44 8.94 -5.09
N ILE A 128 4.73 8.54 -6.15
CA ILE A 128 3.80 9.43 -6.85
C ILE A 128 2.60 9.75 -5.94
N ALA A 129 2.04 8.76 -5.25
CA ALA A 129 0.90 8.95 -4.35
C ALA A 129 1.20 9.94 -3.22
N THR A 130 2.38 9.84 -2.58
CA THR A 130 2.79 10.77 -1.52
C THR A 130 3.07 12.16 -2.04
N GLN A 131 3.68 12.28 -3.24
CA GLN A 131 3.89 13.56 -3.91
C GLN A 131 2.55 14.25 -4.23
N ILE A 132 1.56 13.52 -4.76
CA ILE A 132 0.22 14.06 -5.04
C ILE A 132 -0.49 14.49 -3.75
N ALA A 133 -0.32 13.73 -2.66
CA ALA A 133 -0.92 14.05 -1.37
C ALA A 133 -0.18 15.16 -0.60
N GLY A 134 1.01 15.58 -1.05
CA GLY A 134 1.82 16.62 -0.42
C GLY A 134 2.41 16.20 0.93
N ILE A 135 2.76 14.92 1.10
CA ILE A 135 3.35 14.39 2.33
C ILE A 135 4.75 13.84 2.13
N GLU A 136 5.53 13.82 3.19
CA GLU A 136 6.86 13.22 3.20
C GLU A 136 6.79 11.69 3.10
N LEU A 137 7.72 11.12 2.33
CA LEU A 137 7.96 9.68 2.22
C LEU A 137 9.29 9.33 2.89
N ALA A 138 9.23 8.47 3.89
CA ALA A 138 10.36 7.76 4.47
C ALA A 138 10.39 6.31 3.97
N GLY A 139 11.56 5.68 4.02
CA GLY A 139 11.79 4.36 3.46
C GLY A 139 12.61 3.44 4.35
N GLU A 140 12.30 2.16 4.29
CA GLU A 140 13.03 1.07 4.95
C GLU A 140 13.30 -0.08 3.97
N ASN A 141 14.40 -0.80 4.16
CA ASN A 141 14.58 -2.09 3.52
C ASN A 141 13.61 -3.12 4.11
N ALA A 142 13.11 -4.05 3.29
CA ALA A 142 12.27 -5.14 3.76
C ALA A 142 13.08 -6.35 4.22
N LEU A 143 14.23 -6.61 3.59
CA LEU A 143 15.15 -7.70 3.91
C LEU A 143 16.53 -7.16 4.27
N GLU A 144 17.26 -7.91 5.09
CA GLU A 144 18.65 -7.59 5.42
C GLU A 144 19.52 -7.69 4.15
N ARG A 145 20.19 -6.58 3.81
CA ARG A 145 21.08 -6.45 2.66
C ARG A 145 22.34 -5.72 3.10
N TYR A 146 23.49 -6.24 2.69
CA TYR A 146 24.82 -5.69 3.02
C TYR A 146 25.71 -5.54 1.77
N ASP A 147 25.20 -5.92 0.60
CA ASP A 147 25.80 -5.70 -0.70
C ASP A 147 25.63 -4.26 -1.17
N ALA A 148 26.37 -3.87 -2.22
CA ALA A 148 26.34 -2.51 -2.76
C ALA A 148 25.09 -2.18 -3.61
N GLY A 149 24.22 -3.16 -3.86
CA GLY A 149 23.07 -3.05 -4.76
C GLY A 149 23.37 -3.25 -6.23
#